data_AF-A0A9D6YTB7-F1
#
_entry.id   AF-A0A9D6YTB7-F1
#
_cell.length_a   1.000
_cell.length_b   1.000
_cell.length_c   1.000
_cell.angle_alpha   90.00
_cell.angle_beta   90.00
_cell.angle_gamma   90.00
#
_symmetry.space_group_name_H-M   'P 1'
#
loop_
_entity.id
_entity.type
_entity.pdbx_description
1 polymer ?
#
loop_
_entity_poly.entity_id
_entity_poly.type
_entity_poly.pdbx_seq_one_letter_code
_entity_poly.pdbx_strand_id
1 'polypeptide(L)'
;GEEDPTEAREAVFSAIIIVCNGLVGLCLLLGGFRHHEQEIQPMATSAYLAILIALSVLTLILPDYTTSSYGPTLSTIQLIFISVLSVLLYGAFLFIQTVRHRSYFIDVHVAAVGHGEAKPSRAMTIFAVVGLGASLLGVSLLAERVIPGLEEALRWGGVDDVNRVTGAAVAMLVLLPESLNSIRAATRNALQTSLNGALGSVVATIGLTVPAVALLSVATDREIVFGLDKRDTVLLLLTLLLSVVSFGAGRTNLMTGLVHLVVFATYIFLLFVP
;
A
#
# COMPACT_ATOMS: atom_id res chain seq x y z
N GLY A 1 3.61 -22.73 11.27
CA GLY A 1 4.74 -22.39 12.15
C GLY A 1 4.21 -21.60 13.31
N GLU A 2 5.01 -21.33 14.33
CA GLU A 2 4.76 -20.17 15.18
C GLU A 2 4.77 -18.95 14.23
N GLU A 3 3.62 -18.29 14.06
CA GLU A 3 3.51 -17.07 13.27
C GLU A 3 4.24 -15.97 14.05
N ASP A 4 5.18 -15.28 13.40
CA ASP A 4 5.90 -14.21 14.06
C ASP A 4 4.95 -13.01 14.29
N PRO A 5 4.89 -12.46 15.52
CA PRO A 5 3.95 -11.39 15.86
C PRO A 5 4.18 -10.09 15.08
N THR A 6 5.28 -9.96 14.32
CA THR A 6 5.63 -8.78 13.52
C THR A 6 5.31 -8.91 12.03
N GLU A 7 5.00 -10.12 11.51
CA GLU A 7 4.80 -10.34 10.06
C GLU A 7 3.76 -9.42 9.44
N ALA A 8 2.61 -9.26 10.10
CA ALA A 8 1.53 -8.42 9.62
C ALA A 8 1.95 -6.94 9.54
N ARG A 9 2.72 -6.46 10.52
CA ARG A 9 3.29 -5.11 10.55
C ARG A 9 4.27 -4.93 9.40
N GLU A 10 5.20 -5.86 9.22
CA GLU A 10 6.21 -5.78 8.16
C GLU A 10 5.58 -5.78 6.77
N ALA A 11 4.55 -6.61 6.54
CA ALA A 11 3.83 -6.63 5.27
C ALA A 11 3.12 -5.30 4.98
N VAL A 12 2.44 -4.70 5.96
CA VAL A 12 1.74 -3.42 5.81
C VAL A 12 2.73 -2.27 5.59
N PHE A 13 3.79 -2.19 6.42
CA PHE A 13 4.83 -1.17 6.28
C PHE A 13 5.51 -1.27 4.91
N SER A 14 5.90 -2.47 4.50
CA SER A 14 6.54 -2.71 3.20
C SER A 14 5.62 -2.32 2.05
N ALA A 15 4.32 -2.65 2.11
CA ALA A 15 3.36 -2.24 1.10
C ALA A 15 3.29 -0.71 0.97
N ILE A 16 3.31 0.03 2.08
CA ILE A 16 3.34 1.51 2.06
C ILE A 16 4.59 2.02 1.37
N ILE A 17 5.77 1.56 1.76
CA ILE A 17 7.03 2.02 1.19
C ILE A 17 7.15 1.65 -0.30
N ILE A 18 6.79 0.42 -0.66
CA ILE A 18 6.83 -0.06 -2.05
C ILE A 18 5.88 0.75 -2.92
N VAL A 19 4.65 1.00 -2.49
CA VAL A 19 3.69 1.76 -3.29
C VAL A 19 4.09 3.24 -3.38
N CYS A 20 4.26 3.90 -2.23
CA CYS A 20 4.44 5.35 -2.18
C CYS A 20 5.79 5.82 -2.73
N ASN A 21 6.83 4.99 -2.66
CA ASN A 21 8.16 5.36 -3.14
C ASN A 21 8.57 4.58 -4.40
N GLY A 22 8.39 3.26 -4.40
CA GLY A 22 8.78 2.41 -5.53
C GLY A 22 7.86 2.61 -6.73
N LEU A 23 6.59 2.23 -6.59
CA LEU A 23 5.61 2.27 -7.68
C LEU A 23 5.32 3.70 -8.13
N VAL A 24 4.93 4.57 -7.19
CA VAL A 24 4.67 5.99 -7.48
C VAL A 24 5.92 6.64 -8.09
N GLY A 25 7.10 6.45 -7.49
CA GLY A 25 8.35 7.00 -8.02
C GLY A 25 8.61 6.56 -9.46
N LEU A 26 8.40 5.28 -9.76
CA LEU A 26 8.56 4.74 -11.11
C LEU A 26 7.52 5.29 -12.09
N CYS A 27 6.25 5.41 -11.68
CA CYS A 27 5.21 6.01 -12.51
C CYS A 27 5.53 7.48 -12.85
N LEU A 28 5.96 8.26 -11.86
CA LEU A 28 6.36 9.66 -12.05
C LEU A 28 7.62 9.78 -12.92
N LEU A 29 8.60 8.91 -12.73
CA LEU A 29 9.82 8.91 -13.53
C LEU A 29 9.53 8.59 -15.00
N LEU A 30 8.82 7.48 -15.27
CA LEU A 30 8.52 7.04 -16.63
C LEU A 30 7.52 7.97 -17.33
N GLY A 31 6.53 8.47 -16.60
CA GLY A 31 5.56 9.43 -17.09
C GLY A 31 6.20 10.79 -17.39
N GLY A 32 7.01 11.32 -16.46
CA GLY A 32 7.76 12.56 -16.62
C GLY A 32 8.84 12.48 -17.70
N PHE A 33 9.50 11.34 -17.89
CA PHE A 33 10.47 11.17 -18.98
C PHE A 33 9.81 11.27 -20.36
N ARG A 34 8.57 10.80 -20.50
CA ARG A 34 7.84 10.81 -21.78
C ARG A 34 7.06 12.10 -22.02
N HIS A 35 6.45 12.66 -20.98
CA HIS A 35 5.48 13.76 -21.07
C HIS A 35 5.96 15.07 -20.42
N HIS A 36 7.18 15.11 -19.87
CA HIS A 36 7.80 16.21 -19.13
C HIS A 36 7.10 16.54 -17.79
N GLU A 37 5.84 16.96 -17.86
CA GLU A 37 5.00 17.26 -16.70
C GLU A 37 3.64 16.59 -16.87
N GLN A 38 3.10 16.06 -15.76
CA GLN A 38 1.79 15.44 -15.75
C GLN A 38 0.90 16.07 -14.67
N GLU A 39 -0.34 16.32 -15.04
CA GLU A 39 -1.34 16.92 -14.17
C GLU A 39 -2.02 15.85 -13.32
N ILE A 40 -2.27 16.21 -12.06
CA ILE A 40 -3.02 15.40 -11.11
C ILE A 40 -4.07 16.28 -10.44
N GLN A 41 -5.10 15.65 -9.89
CA GLN A 41 -6.11 16.32 -9.10
C GLN A 41 -5.65 16.35 -7.62
N PRO A 42 -5.30 17.53 -7.06
CA PRO A 42 -4.81 17.61 -5.68
C PRO A 42 -5.84 17.12 -4.66
N MET A 43 -7.13 17.38 -4.90
CA MET A 43 -8.21 16.99 -3.98
C MET A 43 -8.30 15.47 -3.82
N ALA A 44 -8.26 14.70 -4.90
CA ALA A 44 -8.27 13.24 -4.83
C ALA A 44 -7.02 12.71 -4.14
N THR A 45 -5.85 13.22 -4.54
CA THR A 45 -4.57 12.76 -3.98
C THR A 45 -4.46 13.10 -2.48
N SER A 46 -4.91 14.29 -2.07
CA SER A 46 -4.97 14.67 -0.65
C SER A 46 -5.89 13.77 0.18
N ALA A 47 -6.99 13.27 -0.40
CA ALA A 47 -7.89 12.36 0.30
C ALA A 47 -7.21 11.02 0.59
N TYR A 48 -6.51 10.44 -0.40
CA TYR A 48 -5.70 9.23 -0.19
C TYR A 48 -4.64 9.44 0.90
N LEU A 49 -3.87 10.53 0.80
CA LEU A 49 -2.80 10.82 1.75
C LEU A 49 -3.33 11.06 3.17
N ALA A 50 -4.45 11.76 3.33
CA ALA A 50 -5.04 12.01 4.65
C ALA A 50 -5.41 10.71 5.36
N ILE A 51 -6.01 9.76 4.66
CA ILE A 51 -6.37 8.45 5.21
C ILE A 51 -5.10 7.63 5.47
N LEU A 52 -4.16 7.62 4.53
CA LEU A 52 -2.92 6.89 4.68
C LEU A 52 -2.12 7.38 5.90
N ILE A 53 -2.01 8.70 6.08
CA ILE A 53 -1.37 9.31 7.26
C ILE A 53 -2.11 8.89 8.53
N ALA A 54 -3.43 9.07 8.57
CA ALA A 54 -4.23 8.75 9.75
C ALA A 54 -4.09 7.27 10.15
N LEU A 55 -4.27 6.35 9.20
CA LEU A 55 -4.16 4.92 9.47
C LEU A 55 -2.72 4.55 9.84
N SER A 56 -1.71 4.99 9.09
CA SER A 56 -0.31 4.66 9.37
C SER A 56 0.11 5.13 10.76
N VAL A 57 -0.25 6.34 11.16
CA VAL A 57 0.09 6.87 12.49
C VAL A 57 -0.66 6.13 13.58
N LEU A 58 -1.97 5.94 13.43
CA LEU A 58 -2.80 5.28 14.45
C LEU A 58 -2.45 3.80 14.64
N THR A 59 -2.03 3.11 13.58
CA THR A 59 -1.80 1.67 13.62
C THR A 59 -0.33 1.32 13.78
N LEU A 60 0.61 2.04 13.16
CA LEU A 60 2.02 1.65 13.11
C LEU A 60 2.95 2.48 14.01
N ILE A 61 2.54 3.67 14.44
CA ILE A 61 3.37 4.57 15.27
C ILE A 61 2.80 4.72 16.67
N LEU A 62 1.49 4.95 16.79
CA LEU A 62 0.83 5.17 18.07
C LEU A 62 1.06 4.03 19.10
N PRO A 63 1.07 2.72 18.73
CA PRO A 63 1.28 1.65 19.70
C PRO A 63 2.52 1.86 20.59
N ASP A 64 3.62 2.38 20.03
CA ASP A 64 4.88 2.61 20.74
C ASP A 64 4.79 3.68 21.85
N TYR A 65 3.74 4.50 21.83
CA TYR A 65 3.53 5.59 22.77
C TYR A 65 2.35 5.35 23.72
N THR A 66 1.65 4.23 23.59
CA THR A 66 0.58 3.88 24.51
C THR A 66 1.12 3.20 25.77
N THR A 67 0.46 3.41 26.91
CA THR A 67 0.89 2.84 28.21
C THR A 67 -0.04 1.74 28.71
N SER A 68 -1.05 1.37 27.92
CA SER A 68 -2.10 0.43 28.31
C SER A 68 -1.72 -1.04 28.11
N SER A 69 -0.63 -1.31 27.39
CA SER A 69 -0.04 -2.63 27.11
C SER A 69 1.49 -2.53 27.26
N TYR A 70 2.15 -3.66 27.54
CA TYR A 70 3.60 -3.71 27.63
C TYR A 70 4.20 -3.92 26.23
N GLY A 71 5.09 -3.01 25.82
CA GLY A 71 5.75 -3.08 24.52
C GLY A 71 4.94 -2.43 23.37
N PRO A 72 5.38 -2.63 22.11
CA PRO A 72 4.82 -2.01 20.90
C PRO A 72 3.50 -2.64 20.42
N THR A 73 2.63 -3.01 21.37
CA THR A 73 1.34 -3.69 21.13
C THR A 73 0.18 -2.78 21.49
N LEU A 74 -1.02 -3.12 21.03
CA LEU A 74 -2.26 -2.45 21.42
C LEU A 74 -3.05 -3.34 22.36
N SER A 75 -3.62 -2.78 23.43
CA SER A 75 -4.60 -3.49 24.25
C SER A 75 -5.83 -3.89 23.43
N THR A 76 -6.56 -4.93 23.83
CA THR A 76 -7.76 -5.41 23.12
C THR A 76 -8.78 -4.29 22.83
N ILE A 77 -9.00 -3.39 23.80
CA ILE A 77 -9.93 -2.26 23.63
C ILE A 77 -9.41 -1.26 22.58
N GLN A 78 -8.11 -0.94 22.60
CA GLN A 78 -7.50 -0.05 21.60
C GLN A 78 -7.53 -0.68 20.21
N LEU A 79 -7.27 -1.99 20.12
CA LEU A 79 -7.27 -2.74 18.88
C LEU A 79 -8.66 -2.77 18.23
N ILE A 80 -9.72 -3.03 19.02
CA ILE A 80 -11.11 -2.96 18.55
C ILE A 80 -11.44 -1.52 18.09
N PHE A 81 -11.08 -0.52 18.89
CA PHE A 81 -11.34 0.88 18.57
C PHE A 81 -10.68 1.30 17.24
N ILE A 82 -9.39 1.00 17.07
CA ILE A 82 -8.63 1.29 15.85
C ILE A 82 -9.18 0.51 14.65
N SER A 83 -9.59 -0.75 14.84
CA SER A 83 -10.19 -1.56 13.79
C SER A 83 -11.51 -0.96 13.28
N VAL A 84 -12.38 -0.53 14.19
CA VAL A 84 -13.64 0.14 13.84
C VAL A 84 -13.37 1.46 13.10
N LEU A 85 -12.43 2.28 13.58
CA LEU A 85 -12.07 3.52 12.90
C LEU A 85 -11.46 3.27 11.52
N SER A 86 -10.65 2.22 11.37
CA SER A 86 -10.05 1.84 10.08
C SER A 86 -11.12 1.48 9.05
N VAL A 87 -12.08 0.63 9.42
CA VAL A 87 -13.21 0.28 8.56
C VAL A 87 -14.07 1.51 8.24
N LEU A 88 -14.31 2.37 9.22
CA LEU A 88 -15.10 3.59 9.03
C LEU A 88 -14.42 4.55 8.04
N LEU A 89 -13.13 4.82 8.22
CA LEU A 89 -12.35 5.70 7.34
C LEU A 89 -12.28 5.14 5.92
N TYR A 90 -12.01 3.84 5.77
CA TYR A 90 -12.00 3.18 4.47
C TYR A 90 -13.39 3.16 3.80
N GLY A 91 -14.46 2.89 4.56
CA GLY A 91 -15.82 2.93 4.07
C GLY A 91 -16.24 4.34 3.61
N ALA A 92 -15.93 5.36 4.42
CA ALA A 92 -16.17 6.77 4.06
C ALA A 92 -15.39 7.16 2.81
N PHE A 93 -14.14 6.71 2.70
CA PHE A 93 -13.32 6.90 1.50
C PHE A 93 -13.96 6.30 0.25
N LEU A 94 -14.36 5.03 0.30
CA LEU A 94 -15.02 4.38 -0.83
C LEU A 94 -16.31 5.10 -1.23
N PHE A 95 -17.11 5.56 -0.27
CA PHE A 95 -18.32 6.33 -0.55
C PHE A 95 -18.01 7.66 -1.24
N ILE A 96 -16.98 8.38 -0.79
CA ILE A 96 -16.53 9.63 -1.39
C ILE A 96 -16.02 9.39 -2.82
N GLN A 97 -15.20 8.36 -3.00
CA GLN A 97 -14.55 8.00 -4.27
C GLN A 97 -15.55 7.51 -5.33
N THR A 98 -16.57 6.74 -4.93
CA THR A 98 -17.48 6.07 -5.87
C THR A 98 -18.80 6.83 -6.08
N VAL A 99 -19.27 7.59 -5.08
CA VAL A 99 -20.57 8.25 -5.11
C VAL A 99 -20.46 9.77 -5.05
N ARG A 100 -19.99 10.33 -3.93
CA ARG A 100 -20.14 11.76 -3.62
C ARG A 100 -19.25 12.68 -4.48
N HIS A 101 -17.98 12.32 -4.63
CA HIS A 101 -16.96 13.14 -5.26
C HIS A 101 -16.19 12.38 -6.34
N ARG A 102 -16.86 11.44 -7.02
CA ARG A 102 -16.28 10.62 -8.10
C ARG A 102 -15.53 11.42 -9.14
N SER A 103 -16.01 12.63 -9.49
CA SER A 103 -15.37 13.52 -10.47
C SER A 103 -13.93 13.90 -10.09
N TYR A 104 -13.60 13.94 -8.80
CA TYR A 104 -12.23 14.22 -8.36
C TYR A 104 -11.25 13.08 -8.67
N PHE A 105 -11.77 11.86 -8.81
CA PHE A 105 -10.98 10.66 -9.02
C PHE A 105 -10.96 10.22 -10.50
N ILE A 106 -11.51 11.01 -11.42
CA ILE A 106 -11.44 10.69 -12.85
C ILE A 106 -10.30 11.48 -13.49
N ASP A 107 -9.43 10.79 -14.22
CA ASP A 107 -8.37 11.46 -14.98
C ASP A 107 -8.97 12.30 -16.12
N VAL A 108 -8.50 13.54 -16.27
CA VAL A 108 -9.03 14.50 -17.25
C VAL A 108 -8.80 14.00 -18.69
N HIS A 109 -7.65 13.37 -18.96
CA HIS A 109 -7.35 12.82 -20.29
C HIS A 109 -8.24 11.61 -20.58
N VAL A 110 -8.47 10.74 -19.60
CA VAL A 110 -9.37 9.59 -19.74
C VAL A 110 -10.83 10.05 -19.94
N ALA A 111 -11.25 11.09 -19.23
CA ALA A 111 -12.57 11.69 -19.41
C ALA A 111 -12.73 12.31 -20.81
N ALA A 112 -11.69 12.97 -21.33
CA ALA A 112 -11.70 13.61 -22.65
C ALA A 112 -11.74 12.62 -23.81
N VAL A 113 -11.09 11.45 -23.67
CA VAL A 113 -11.11 10.39 -24.70
C VAL A 113 -12.48 9.72 -24.83
N GLY A 114 -13.33 9.81 -23.81
CA GLY A 114 -14.73 9.37 -23.90
C GLY A 114 -14.84 7.88 -24.23
N HIS A 115 -14.48 7.00 -23.30
CA HIS A 115 -14.67 5.57 -23.50
C HIS A 115 -16.16 5.19 -23.43
N GLY A 116 -16.81 5.20 -24.60
CA GLY A 116 -18.07 4.50 -24.86
C GLY A 116 -17.86 2.98 -24.92
N GLU A 117 -17.22 2.40 -23.90
CA GLU A 117 -17.05 0.95 -23.84
C GLU A 117 -18.40 0.29 -23.60
N ALA A 118 -18.75 -0.65 -24.49
CA ALA A 118 -19.93 -1.47 -24.35
C ALA A 118 -19.90 -2.18 -23.00
N LYS A 119 -21.02 -2.13 -22.26
CA LYS A 119 -21.12 -2.81 -20.97
C LYS A 119 -20.75 -4.29 -21.14
N PRO A 120 -19.87 -4.84 -20.28
CA PRO A 120 -19.46 -6.24 -20.39
C PRO A 120 -20.67 -7.16 -20.33
N SER A 121 -20.67 -8.21 -21.15
CA SER A 121 -21.74 -9.21 -21.13
C SER A 121 -21.75 -9.96 -19.80
N ARG A 122 -22.91 -10.49 -19.39
CA ARG A 122 -23.02 -11.28 -18.14
C ARG A 122 -22.03 -12.45 -18.10
N ALA A 123 -21.82 -13.12 -19.24
CA ALA A 123 -20.86 -14.21 -19.35
C ALA A 123 -19.42 -13.73 -19.11
N MET A 124 -19.04 -12.57 -19.66
CA MET A 124 -17.71 -11.99 -19.45
C MET A 124 -17.51 -11.58 -17.99
N THR A 125 -18.54 -11.02 -17.34
CA THR A 125 -18.49 -10.69 -15.91
C THR A 125 -18.31 -11.94 -15.05
N ILE A 126 -19.07 -13.01 -15.30
CA ILE A 126 -18.93 -14.27 -14.55
C ILE A 126 -17.55 -14.87 -14.75
N PHE A 127 -17.07 -14.92 -16.00
CA PHE A 127 -15.72 -15.42 -16.30
C PHE A 127 -14.64 -14.60 -15.59
N ALA A 128 -14.76 -13.26 -15.57
CA ALA A 128 -13.83 -12.39 -14.87
C ALA A 128 -13.86 -12.60 -13.34
N VAL A 129 -15.04 -12.77 -12.74
CA VAL A 129 -15.18 -13.03 -11.30
C VAL A 129 -14.59 -14.38 -10.92
N VAL A 130 -14.88 -15.44 -11.68
CA VAL A 130 -14.31 -16.78 -11.45
C VAL A 130 -12.81 -16.77 -11.67
N GLY A 131 -12.34 -16.14 -12.76
CA GLY A 131 -10.92 -16.00 -13.07
C GLY A 131 -10.16 -15.22 -11.99
N LEU A 132 -10.75 -14.14 -11.46
CA LEU A 132 -10.20 -13.39 -10.34
C LEU A 132 -10.07 -14.28 -9.10
N GLY A 133 -11.12 -15.00 -8.72
CA GLY A 133 -11.08 -15.93 -7.58
C GLY A 133 -10.03 -17.03 -7.75
N ALA A 134 -9.93 -17.63 -8.94
CA ALA A 134 -8.92 -18.63 -9.26
C ALA A 134 -7.49 -18.05 -9.21
N SER A 135 -7.30 -16.81 -9.69
CA SER A 135 -5.99 -16.14 -9.64
C SER A 135 -5.56 -15.81 -8.21
N LEU A 136 -6.48 -15.33 -7.37
CA LEU A 136 -6.21 -15.05 -5.96
C LEU A 136 -5.85 -16.32 -5.20
N LEU A 137 -6.58 -17.40 -5.43
CA LEU A 137 -6.25 -18.71 -4.86
C LEU A 137 -4.89 -19.19 -5.33
N GLY A 138 -4.60 -19.07 -6.63
CA GLY A 138 -3.30 -19.44 -7.20
C GLY A 138 -2.14 -18.67 -6.58
N VAL A 139 -2.27 -17.35 -6.43
CA VAL A 139 -1.24 -16.51 -5.80
C VAL A 139 -1.08 -16.83 -4.31
N SER A 140 -2.18 -17.06 -3.59
CA SER A 140 -2.15 -17.45 -2.17
C SER A 140 -1.44 -18.79 -1.95
N LEU A 141 -1.75 -19.81 -2.75
CA LEU A 141 -1.08 -21.13 -2.69
C LEU A 141 0.38 -21.05 -3.12
N LEU A 142 0.70 -20.17 -4.07
CA LEU A 142 2.09 -19.94 -4.48
C LEU A 142 2.89 -19.28 -3.35
N ALA A 143 2.34 -18.26 -2.69
CA ALA A 143 2.99 -17.59 -1.57
C ALA A 143 3.29 -18.57 -0.43
N GLU A 144 2.33 -19.43 -0.06
CA GLU A 144 2.52 -20.45 0.98
C GLU A 144 3.69 -21.41 0.70
N ARG A 145 3.98 -21.69 -0.58
CA ARG A 145 5.11 -22.55 -0.98
C ARG A 145 6.42 -21.80 -1.17
N VAL A 146 6.38 -20.55 -1.58
CA VAL A 146 7.57 -19.74 -1.89
C VAL A 146 8.18 -19.15 -0.61
N ILE A 147 7.35 -18.74 0.35
CA ILE A 147 7.80 -18.08 1.59
C ILE A 147 8.82 -18.95 2.36
N PRO A 148 8.56 -20.23 2.69
CA PRO A 148 9.53 -21.02 3.45
C PRO A 148 10.87 -21.20 2.73
N GLY A 149 10.85 -21.37 1.40
CA GLY A 149 12.07 -21.48 0.60
C GLY A 149 12.84 -20.16 0.53
N LEU A 150 12.15 -19.03 0.50
CA LEU A 150 12.77 -17.71 0.58
C LEU A 150 13.43 -17.50 1.96
N GLU A 151 12.73 -17.82 3.04
CA GLU A 151 13.27 -17.70 4.40
C GLU A 151 14.53 -18.55 4.60
N GLU A 152 14.52 -19.79 4.11
CA GLU A 152 15.68 -20.68 4.18
C GLU A 152 16.87 -20.12 3.36
N ALA A 153 16.61 -19.61 2.15
CA ALA A 153 17.64 -18.99 1.32
C ALA A 153 18.23 -17.72 1.98
N LEU A 154 17.40 -16.90 2.62
CA LEU A 154 17.84 -15.69 3.34
C LEU A 154 18.70 -16.05 4.56
N ARG A 155 18.28 -17.06 5.34
CA ARG A 155 19.07 -17.57 6.47
C ARG A 155 20.42 -18.12 6.01
N TRP A 156 20.44 -18.85 4.89
CA TRP A 156 21.69 -19.35 4.31
C TRP A 156 22.61 -18.21 3.83
N GLY A 157 22.02 -17.12 3.32
CA GLY A 157 22.73 -15.92 2.92
C GLY A 157 23.23 -15.04 4.07
N GLY A 158 22.94 -15.39 5.33
CA GLY A 158 23.35 -14.61 6.50
C GLY A 158 22.53 -13.34 6.73
N VAL A 159 21.28 -13.30 6.26
CA VAL A 159 20.37 -12.18 6.54
C VAL A 159 19.84 -12.31 7.96
N ASP A 160 20.10 -11.30 8.79
CA ASP A 160 19.72 -11.29 10.21
C ASP A 160 18.20 -11.17 10.41
N ASP A 161 17.54 -10.31 9.62
CA ASP A 161 16.11 -10.00 9.74
C ASP A 161 15.31 -10.55 8.55
N VAL A 162 15.04 -11.85 8.61
CA VAL A 162 14.34 -12.59 7.54
C VAL A 162 12.91 -12.07 7.34
N ASN A 163 12.20 -11.73 8.43
CA ASN A 163 10.80 -11.35 8.36
C ASN A 163 10.58 -10.05 7.58
N ARG A 164 11.47 -9.07 7.77
CA ARG A 164 11.44 -7.83 6.99
C ARG A 164 11.55 -8.08 5.50
N VAL A 165 12.53 -8.88 5.09
CA VAL A 165 12.77 -9.18 3.68
C VAL A 165 11.62 -10.02 3.10
N THR A 166 11.12 -11.01 3.85
CA THR A 166 9.96 -11.81 3.46
C THR A 166 8.70 -10.95 3.33
N GLY A 167 8.42 -10.06 4.28
CA GLY A 167 7.30 -9.12 4.23
C GLY A 167 7.37 -8.21 3.01
N ALA A 168 8.56 -7.68 2.69
CA ALA A 168 8.80 -6.89 1.48
C ALA A 168 8.59 -7.69 0.18
N ALA A 169 9.09 -8.93 0.13
CA ALA A 169 8.95 -9.80 -1.03
C ALA A 169 7.48 -10.19 -1.27
N VAL A 170 6.74 -10.54 -0.20
CA VAL A 170 5.31 -10.86 -0.28
C VAL A 170 4.51 -9.65 -0.73
N ALA A 171 4.78 -8.46 -0.15
CA ALA A 171 4.13 -7.23 -0.58
C ALA A 171 4.39 -6.94 -2.07
N MET A 172 5.63 -7.06 -2.54
CA MET A 172 5.96 -6.84 -3.94
C MET A 172 5.25 -7.84 -4.87
N LEU A 173 5.19 -9.12 -4.49
CA LEU A 173 4.49 -10.16 -5.25
C LEU A 173 2.98 -9.86 -5.38
N VAL A 174 2.33 -9.51 -4.27
CA VAL A 174 0.88 -9.24 -4.22
C VAL A 174 0.52 -7.97 -4.97
N LEU A 175 1.36 -6.93 -4.88
CA LEU A 175 1.13 -5.63 -5.51
C LEU A 175 1.53 -5.61 -7.01
N LEU A 176 2.21 -6.64 -7.51
CA LEU A 176 2.74 -6.66 -8.86
C LEU A 176 1.69 -6.41 -9.95
N PRO A 177 0.51 -7.06 -9.96
CA PRO A 177 -0.49 -6.85 -11.02
C PRO A 177 -0.98 -5.40 -11.07
N GLU A 178 -1.24 -4.79 -9.92
CA GLU A 178 -1.70 -3.40 -9.81
C GLU A 178 -0.61 -2.40 -10.17
N SER A 179 0.64 -2.73 -9.82
CA SER A 179 1.83 -1.96 -10.19
C SER A 179 1.97 -1.87 -11.70
N LEU A 180 1.81 -2.99 -12.41
CA LEU A 180 1.88 -3.03 -13.88
C LEU A 180 0.78 -2.17 -14.53
N ASN A 181 -0.44 -2.21 -14.00
CA ASN A 181 -1.55 -1.39 -14.49
C ASN A 181 -1.29 0.10 -14.28
N SER A 182 -0.79 0.47 -13.11
CA SER A 182 -0.44 1.86 -12.75
C SER A 182 0.66 2.41 -13.66
N ILE A 183 1.75 1.65 -13.86
CA ILE A 183 2.86 2.05 -14.76
C ILE A 183 2.35 2.25 -16.20
N ARG A 184 1.49 1.34 -16.70
CA ARG A 184 0.88 1.48 -18.03
C ARG A 184 0.00 2.72 -18.14
N ALA A 185 -0.75 3.06 -17.10
CA ALA A 185 -1.56 4.28 -17.09
C ALA A 185 -0.68 5.54 -17.10
N ALA A 186 0.35 5.60 -16.26
CA ALA A 186 1.27 6.73 -16.19
C ALA A 186 1.98 7.00 -17.53
N THR A 187 2.48 5.95 -18.18
CA THR A 187 3.13 6.05 -19.51
C THR A 187 2.18 6.48 -20.63
N ARG A 188 0.88 6.26 -20.48
CA ARG A 188 -0.19 6.70 -21.40
C ARG A 188 -0.77 8.08 -21.07
N ASN A 189 -0.09 8.85 -20.23
CA ASN A 189 -0.52 10.17 -19.78
C ASN A 189 -1.80 10.21 -18.93
N ALA A 190 -2.11 9.09 -18.26
CA ALA A 190 -3.22 8.98 -17.31
C ALA A 190 -2.69 8.84 -15.88
N LEU A 191 -1.95 9.86 -15.41
CA LEU A 191 -1.27 9.81 -14.12
C LEU A 191 -2.26 9.77 -12.95
N GLN A 192 -3.41 10.43 -13.03
CA GLN A 192 -4.41 10.34 -11.97
C GLN A 192 -4.95 8.92 -11.85
N THR A 193 -5.18 8.23 -12.97
CA THR A 193 -5.58 6.82 -12.97
C THR A 193 -4.51 5.94 -12.32
N SER A 194 -3.24 6.18 -12.65
CA SER A 194 -2.11 5.48 -12.01
C SER A 194 -2.08 5.70 -10.50
N LEU A 195 -2.23 6.94 -10.03
CA LEU A 195 -2.18 7.27 -8.60
C LEU A 195 -3.38 6.71 -7.85
N ASN A 196 -4.57 6.71 -8.47
CA ASN A 196 -5.77 6.11 -7.87
C ASN A 196 -5.62 4.60 -7.65
N GLY A 197 -5.01 3.89 -8.61
CA GLY A 197 -4.72 2.46 -8.49
C GLY A 197 -3.68 2.21 -7.39
N ALA A 198 -2.53 2.89 -7.48
CA ALA A 198 -1.44 2.75 -6.53
C ALA A 198 -1.86 3.12 -5.09
N LEU A 199 -2.27 4.36 -4.85
CA LEU A 199 -2.64 4.84 -3.51
C LEU A 199 -3.93 4.19 -3.01
N GLY A 200 -4.87 3.87 -3.90
CA GLY A 200 -6.08 3.13 -3.52
C GLY A 200 -5.79 1.72 -3.04
N SER A 201 -4.85 1.02 -3.68
CA SER A 201 -4.39 -0.30 -3.24
C SER A 201 -3.82 -0.22 -1.82
N VAL A 202 -2.95 0.75 -1.54
CA VAL A 202 -2.31 0.84 -0.22
C VAL A 202 -3.28 1.25 0.89
N VAL A 203 -4.21 2.17 0.61
CA VAL A 203 -5.27 2.55 1.54
C VAL A 203 -6.20 1.38 1.83
N ALA A 204 -6.52 0.54 0.84
CA ALA A 204 -7.29 -0.68 1.05
C ALA A 204 -6.51 -1.71 1.87
N THR A 205 -5.20 -1.89 1.60
CA THR A 205 -4.33 -2.80 2.35
C THR A 205 -4.33 -2.43 3.82
N ILE A 206 -3.93 -1.21 4.20
CA ILE A 206 -3.90 -0.85 5.63
C ILE A 206 -5.32 -0.78 6.23
N GLY A 207 -6.30 -0.28 5.48
CA GLY A 207 -7.68 -0.09 5.91
C GLY A 207 -8.39 -1.40 6.28
N LEU A 208 -8.07 -2.50 5.60
CA LEU A 208 -8.70 -3.81 5.79
C LEU A 208 -7.79 -4.84 6.49
N THR A 209 -6.48 -4.79 6.28
CA THR A 209 -5.54 -5.73 6.93
C THR A 209 -5.51 -5.52 8.43
N VAL A 210 -5.50 -4.27 8.92
CA VAL A 210 -5.47 -4.02 10.37
C VAL A 210 -6.69 -4.62 11.09
N PRO A 211 -7.94 -4.37 10.65
CA PRO A 211 -9.10 -5.06 11.21
C PRO A 211 -9.07 -6.59 11.09
N ALA A 212 -8.60 -7.13 9.97
CA ALA A 212 -8.53 -8.58 9.77
C ALA A 212 -7.54 -9.24 10.74
N VAL A 213 -6.36 -8.64 10.87
CA VAL A 213 -5.28 -9.06 11.77
C VAL A 213 -5.71 -8.88 13.23
N ALA A 214 -6.43 -7.80 13.55
CA ALA A 214 -7.02 -7.60 14.86
C ALA A 214 -8.04 -8.67 15.25
N LEU A 215 -8.94 -9.02 14.32
CA LEU A 215 -9.91 -10.10 14.53
C LEU A 215 -9.20 -11.45 14.76
N LEU A 216 -8.14 -11.72 13.98
CA LEU A 216 -7.33 -12.92 14.15
C LEU A 216 -6.65 -12.95 15.53
N SER A 217 -6.05 -11.84 15.94
CA SER A 217 -5.42 -11.68 17.27
C SER A 217 -6.39 -12.01 18.39
N VAL A 218 -7.59 -11.43 18.37
CA VAL A 218 -8.63 -11.68 19.39
C VAL A 218 -9.16 -13.11 19.33
N ALA A 219 -9.32 -13.68 18.13
CA ALA A 219 -9.83 -15.04 17.97
C ALA A 219 -8.83 -16.13 18.39
N THR A 220 -7.53 -15.81 18.33
CA THR A 220 -6.44 -16.77 18.60
C THR A 220 -5.72 -16.51 19.92
N ASP A 221 -6.09 -15.46 20.68
CA ASP A 221 -5.38 -14.96 21.86
C ASP A 221 -3.88 -14.73 21.60
N ARG A 222 -3.53 -14.33 20.37
CA ARG A 222 -2.15 -14.02 19.97
C ARG A 222 -1.92 -12.52 20.00
N GLU A 223 -0.86 -12.09 20.67
CA GLU A 223 -0.41 -10.70 20.62
C GLU A 223 0.24 -10.40 19.27
N ILE A 224 -0.14 -9.26 18.68
CA ILE A 224 0.41 -8.78 17.42
C ILE A 224 1.13 -7.46 17.68
N VAL A 225 2.38 -7.40 17.24
CA VAL A 225 3.23 -6.23 17.37
C VAL A 225 3.00 -5.33 16.17
N PHE A 226 2.31 -4.21 16.40
CA PHE A 226 2.01 -3.24 15.35
C PHE A 226 3.01 -2.08 15.31
N GLY A 227 3.58 -1.68 16.46
CA GLY A 227 4.51 -0.57 16.55
C GLY A 227 5.79 -0.81 15.75
N LEU A 228 6.23 0.19 14.99
CA LEU A 228 7.42 0.12 14.15
C LEU A 228 8.69 0.46 14.92
N ASP A 229 9.79 -0.16 14.53
CA ASP A 229 11.09 0.26 15.02
C ASP A 229 11.39 1.73 14.63
N LYS A 230 12.27 2.38 15.40
CA LYS A 230 12.61 3.80 15.21
C LYS A 230 13.03 4.13 13.78
N ARG A 231 13.81 3.25 13.16
CA ARG A 231 14.28 3.41 11.77
C ARG A 231 13.10 3.42 10.79
N ASP A 232 12.22 2.44 10.89
CA ASP A 232 11.09 2.28 9.97
C ASP A 232 10.04 3.38 10.19
N THR A 233 9.87 3.83 11.44
CA THR A 233 9.10 5.04 11.76
C THR A 233 9.65 6.28 11.02
N VAL A 234 10.97 6.49 11.02
CA VAL A 234 11.59 7.62 10.29
C VAL A 234 11.37 7.51 8.78
N LEU A 235 11.55 6.32 8.21
CA LEU A 235 11.29 6.09 6.78
C LEU A 235 9.81 6.30 6.40
N LEU A 236 8.89 5.84 7.24
CA LEU A 236 7.46 6.04 7.05
C LEU A 236 7.11 7.53 7.09
N LEU A 237 7.59 8.27 8.08
CA LEU A 237 7.36 9.72 8.18
C LEU A 237 7.95 10.48 6.99
N LEU A 238 9.17 10.13 6.56
CA LEU A 238 9.78 10.69 5.36
C LEU A 238 8.91 10.43 4.12
N THR A 239 8.41 9.20 3.97
CA THR A 239 7.56 8.79 2.86
C THR A 239 6.24 9.57 2.81
N LEU A 240 5.58 9.70 3.96
CA LEU A 240 4.31 10.44 4.07
C LEU A 240 4.53 11.93 3.79
N LEU A 241 5.56 12.53 4.38
CA LEU A 241 5.91 13.94 4.16
C LEU A 241 6.26 14.21 2.69
N LEU A 242 7.11 13.36 2.11
CA LEU A 242 7.50 13.47 0.71
C LEU A 242 6.27 13.37 -0.19
N SER A 243 5.37 12.42 0.07
CA SER A 243 4.14 12.26 -0.71
C SER A 243 3.26 13.52 -0.66
N VAL A 244 3.11 14.15 0.51
CA VAL A 244 2.36 15.41 0.65
C VAL A 244 2.98 16.53 -0.18
N VAL A 245 4.32 16.67 -0.13
CA VAL A 245 5.04 17.68 -0.90
C VAL A 245 4.93 17.43 -2.41
N SER A 246 5.12 16.18 -2.83
CA SER A 246 5.09 15.73 -4.22
C SER A 246 3.75 16.00 -4.90
N PHE A 247 2.64 15.83 -4.18
CA PHE A 247 1.30 15.90 -4.75
C PHE A 247 0.55 17.20 -4.46
N GLY A 248 1.06 18.04 -3.55
CA GLY A 248 0.40 19.28 -3.15
C GLY A 248 0.27 20.33 -4.27
N ALA A 249 1.18 20.32 -5.26
CA ALA A 249 1.23 21.32 -6.33
C ALA A 249 0.29 21.02 -7.52
N GLY A 250 -0.31 19.83 -7.59
CA GLY A 250 -1.19 19.44 -8.72
C GLY A 250 -0.49 19.12 -10.04
N ARG A 251 0.83 19.29 -10.12
CA ARG A 251 1.66 18.91 -11.26
C ARG A 251 2.91 18.20 -10.73
N THR A 252 3.35 17.18 -11.46
CA THR A 252 4.51 16.36 -11.08
C THR A 252 5.51 16.30 -12.23
N ASN A 253 6.79 16.09 -11.90
CA ASN A 253 7.88 16.01 -12.86
C ASN A 253 8.84 14.86 -12.53
N LEU A 254 9.85 14.69 -13.39
CA LEU A 254 10.89 13.67 -13.28
C LEU A 254 11.63 13.71 -11.93
N MET A 255 11.92 14.91 -11.40
CA MET A 255 12.66 15.08 -10.16
C MET A 255 11.86 14.53 -8.97
N THR A 256 10.55 14.79 -8.94
CA THR A 256 9.66 14.23 -7.93
C THR A 256 9.73 12.70 -7.91
N GLY A 257 9.68 12.06 -9.08
CA GLY A 257 9.81 10.60 -9.20
C GLY A 257 11.17 10.07 -8.73
N LEU A 258 12.26 10.76 -9.08
CA LEU A 258 13.61 10.37 -8.66
C LEU A 258 13.78 10.40 -7.14
N VAL A 259 13.27 11.43 -6.47
CA VAL A 259 13.37 11.54 -5.00
C VAL A 259 12.66 10.38 -4.31
N HIS A 260 11.45 10.02 -4.77
CA HIS A 260 10.74 8.83 -4.27
C HIS A 260 11.56 7.54 -4.50
N LEU A 261 12.15 7.36 -5.68
CA LEU A 261 12.97 6.18 -5.97
C LEU A 261 14.25 6.10 -5.12
N VAL A 262 14.85 7.24 -4.74
CA VAL A 262 15.99 7.27 -3.81
C VAL A 262 15.58 6.81 -2.41
N VAL A 263 14.41 7.25 -1.92
CA VAL A 263 13.86 6.76 -0.64
C VAL A 263 13.58 5.26 -0.73
N PHE A 264 13.03 4.78 -1.85
CA PHE A 264 12.78 3.36 -2.06
C PHE A 264 14.08 2.54 -2.09
N ALA A 265 15.11 3.01 -2.80
CA ALA A 265 16.41 2.36 -2.84
C ALA A 265 17.06 2.31 -1.44
N THR A 266 16.89 3.38 -0.65
CA THR A 266 17.34 3.44 0.75
C THR A 266 16.64 2.39 1.60
N TYR A 267 15.32 2.21 1.45
CA TYR A 267 14.58 1.15 2.12
C TYR A 267 15.09 -0.25 1.73
N ILE A 268 15.27 -0.53 0.43
CA ILE A 268 15.81 -1.82 -0.03
C ILE A 268 17.21 -2.06 0.55
N PHE A 269 18.07 -1.04 0.61
CA PHE A 269 19.38 -1.16 1.22
C PHE A 269 19.28 -1.53 2.72
N LEU A 270 18.40 -0.86 3.46
CA LEU A 270 18.19 -1.09 4.90
C LEU A 270 17.51 -2.42 5.24
N LEU A 271 16.92 -3.11 4.26
CA LEU A 271 16.44 -4.49 4.43
C LEU A 271 17.60 -5.49 4.61
N PHE A 272 18.75 -5.25 3.96
CA PHE A 272 19.90 -6.15 4.02
C PHE A 272 21.04 -5.60 4.89
N VAL A 273 21.09 -4.29 5.08
CA VAL A 273 22.12 -3.59 5.86
C VAL A 273 21.41 -2.66 6.86
N PRO A 274 20.92 -3.20 8.00
CA PRO A 274 19.99 -2.50 8.87
C PRO A 274 20.51 -1.26 9.59
#